data_AF-F0XE91-F1
#
_entry.id   AF-F0XE91-F1
#
_cell.length_a   1.000
_cell.length_b   1.000
_cell.length_c   1.000
_cell.angle_alpha   90.00
_cell.angle_beta   90.00
_cell.angle_gamma   90.00
#
_symmetry.space_group_name_H-M   'P 1'
#
loop_
_entity.id
_entity.type
_entity.pdbx_description
1 polymer ?
#
loop_
_entity_poly.entity_id
_entity_poly.type
_entity_poly.pdbx_seq_one_letter_code
_entity_poly.pdbx_strand_id
1 'polypeptide(L)'
;MVLTHTTNDVYSHPFPTVTLAYFLRYCSPQLNPFARHVLSTDTISSRVDAETGRLHTTRIHLKKSRLPKAVLKLLPTSVTGGMTDKASYILETSVIDMREGWMRSESRNLNYTGILSVVEQQLYTTSPPESQGQAAATSSTGVETNVIFRSRLGERIRERFEKGQHRYQQFKQQAQQHVQQSAVDDAHSGWFSTGWVSDLGAKGVQRSIEMMASTKTQDQLGKSREGMRMILERLRQTGIMGVLELRRRAMEGNLEAYEIQ
;
A
#
# COMPACT_ATOMS: atom_id res chain seq x y z
N MET A 1 1.16 -15.32 7.41
CA MET A 1 1.57 -15.54 6.00
C MET A 1 2.43 -14.37 5.52
N VAL A 2 3.53 -14.63 4.81
CA VAL A 2 4.39 -13.61 4.18
C VAL A 2 4.48 -13.88 2.68
N LEU A 3 4.27 -12.87 1.85
CA LEU A 3 4.42 -12.94 0.39
C LEU A 3 5.34 -11.80 -0.06
N THR A 4 6.27 -12.11 -0.96
CA THR A 4 7.24 -11.15 -1.49
C THR A 4 7.14 -11.11 -3.01
N HIS A 5 7.16 -9.92 -3.58
CA HIS A 5 7.16 -9.70 -5.02
C HIS A 5 8.28 -8.72 -5.40
N THR A 6 9.11 -9.09 -6.37
CA THR A 6 10.22 -8.25 -6.85
C THR A 6 10.02 -7.94 -8.32
N THR A 7 10.19 -6.68 -8.71
CA THR A 7 10.15 -6.22 -10.09
C THR A 7 11.31 -5.28 -10.37
N ASN A 8 11.89 -5.41 -11.57
CA ASN A 8 12.93 -4.51 -12.06
C ASN A 8 12.38 -3.70 -13.23
N ASP A 9 12.72 -2.41 -13.29
CA ASP A 9 12.38 -1.54 -14.42
C ASP A 9 13.55 -0.56 -14.67
N VAL A 10 13.51 0.11 -15.83
CA VAL A 10 14.53 1.08 -16.23
C VAL A 10 13.84 2.33 -16.77
N TYR A 11 14.20 3.48 -16.21
CA TYR A 11 13.81 4.77 -16.74
C TYR A 11 14.91 5.28 -17.67
N SER A 12 14.57 5.64 -18.90
CA SER A 12 15.48 6.30 -19.86
C SER A 12 15.71 7.78 -19.53
N HIS A 13 15.97 8.07 -18.26
CA HIS A 13 16.29 9.40 -17.77
C HIS A 13 17.46 9.35 -16.76
N PRO A 14 18.26 10.42 -16.66
CA PRO A 14 19.32 10.53 -15.66
C PRO A 14 18.80 10.42 -14.23
N PHE A 15 19.61 9.86 -13.34
CA PHE A 15 19.27 9.66 -11.93
C PHE A 15 18.77 10.92 -11.20
N PRO A 16 19.37 12.12 -11.39
CA PRO A 16 18.83 13.34 -10.80
C PRO A 16 17.39 13.64 -11.22
N THR A 17 17.07 13.43 -12.50
CA THR A 17 15.73 13.65 -13.05
C THR A 17 14.72 12.65 -12.50
N VAL A 18 15.11 11.38 -12.40
CA VAL A 18 14.27 10.31 -11.79
C VAL A 18 14.02 10.58 -10.32
N THR A 19 15.05 11.01 -9.59
CA THR A 19 14.94 11.37 -8.18
C THR A 19 14.02 12.57 -7.98
N LEU A 20 14.13 13.61 -8.82
CA LEU A 20 13.21 14.75 -8.79
C LEU A 20 11.77 14.31 -9.08
N ALA A 21 11.56 13.50 -10.13
CA ALA A 21 10.24 12.98 -10.48
C ALA A 21 9.62 12.17 -9.32
N TYR A 22 10.44 11.39 -8.60
CA TYR A 22 10.00 10.63 -7.43
C TYR A 22 9.41 11.52 -6.35
N PHE A 23 10.01 12.69 -6.10
CA PHE A 23 9.47 13.63 -5.13
C PHE A 23 8.20 14.33 -5.61
N LEU A 24 8.07 14.57 -6.91
CA LEU A 24 6.93 15.26 -7.52
C LEU A 24 5.71 14.35 -7.75
N ARG A 25 5.84 13.04 -7.58
CA ARG A 25 4.84 12.08 -8.08
C ARG A 25 3.45 12.13 -7.47
N TYR A 26 3.32 12.77 -6.32
CA TYR A 26 2.06 12.96 -5.60
C TYR A 26 1.71 14.43 -5.35
N CYS A 27 2.29 15.35 -6.11
CA CYS A 27 2.04 16.78 -5.93
C CYS A 27 0.67 17.25 -6.43
N SER A 28 0.08 16.58 -7.43
CA SER A 28 -1.25 16.91 -7.97
C SER A 28 -1.80 15.75 -8.81
N PRO A 29 -3.12 15.46 -8.74
CA PRO A 29 -3.79 14.50 -9.62
C PRO A 29 -3.74 14.88 -11.11
N GLN A 30 -3.64 16.17 -11.43
CA GLN A 30 -3.48 16.67 -12.80
C GLN A 30 -2.06 16.40 -13.32
N LEU A 31 -1.06 16.48 -12.44
CA LEU A 31 0.32 16.13 -12.80
C LEU A 31 0.47 14.62 -13.04
N ASN A 32 -0.14 13.81 -12.16
CA ASN A 32 -0.11 12.35 -12.22
C ASN A 32 -1.51 11.74 -12.02
N PRO A 33 -2.25 11.40 -13.10
CA PRO A 33 -3.59 10.82 -13.03
C PRO A 33 -3.59 9.40 -12.46
N PHE A 34 -2.45 8.70 -12.48
CA PHE A 34 -2.31 7.37 -11.89
C PHE A 34 -2.29 7.40 -10.35
N ALA A 35 -2.05 8.59 -9.76
CA ALA A 35 -1.98 8.81 -8.33
C ALA A 35 -3.27 9.41 -7.70
N ARG A 36 -4.42 9.42 -8.41
CA ARG A 36 -5.73 9.94 -7.90
C ARG A 36 -6.21 9.36 -6.56
N HIS A 37 -5.62 8.25 -6.11
CA HIS A 37 -5.93 7.61 -4.84
C HIS A 37 -5.14 8.21 -3.67
N VAL A 38 -4.12 9.03 -3.93
CA VAL A 38 -3.39 9.82 -2.93
C VAL A 38 -4.15 11.13 -2.71
N LEU A 39 -4.57 11.35 -1.48
CA LEU A 39 -5.35 12.51 -1.06
C LEU A 39 -4.45 13.68 -0.64
N SER A 40 -3.41 13.38 0.14
CA SER A 40 -2.42 14.36 0.60
C SER A 40 -1.05 13.72 0.72
N THR A 41 -0.03 14.57 0.74
CA THR A 41 1.37 14.20 0.95
C THR A 41 2.06 15.32 1.69
N ASP A 42 2.67 14.98 2.82
CA ASP A 42 3.33 15.93 3.70
C ASP A 42 4.75 15.46 4.00
N THR A 43 5.71 16.38 3.99
CA THR A 43 7.09 16.09 4.40
C THR A 43 7.21 16.33 5.90
N ILE A 44 7.47 15.27 6.66
CA ILE A 44 7.64 15.33 8.12
C ILE A 44 9.03 15.84 8.47
N SER A 45 10.05 15.35 7.78
CA SER A 45 11.43 15.78 7.98
C SER A 45 12.23 15.65 6.69
N SER A 46 13.13 16.60 6.46
CA SER A 46 14.10 16.57 5.37
C SER A 46 15.41 17.15 5.89
N ARG A 47 16.51 16.41 5.77
CA ARG A 47 17.83 16.85 6.22
C ARG A 47 18.93 16.27 5.36
N VAL A 48 20.01 17.03 5.19
CA VAL A 48 21.25 16.52 4.61
C VAL A 48 22.16 16.12 5.77
N ASP A 49 22.63 14.88 5.75
CA ASP A 49 23.61 14.37 6.70
C ASP A 49 24.96 15.06 6.47
N ALA A 50 25.54 15.65 7.52
CA ALA A 50 26.74 16.47 7.39
C ALA A 50 28.00 15.67 7.08
N GLU A 51 28.08 14.41 7.52
CA GLU A 51 29.24 13.55 7.35
C GLU A 51 29.24 12.88 5.97
N THR A 52 28.08 12.33 5.59
CA THR A 52 27.93 11.56 4.35
C THR A 52 27.45 12.40 3.17
N GLY A 53 26.85 13.56 3.42
CA GLY A 53 26.23 14.40 2.39
C GLY A 53 24.91 13.85 1.83
N ARG A 54 24.35 12.79 2.45
CA ARG A 54 23.15 12.11 1.97
C ARG A 54 21.88 12.84 2.40
N LEU A 55 20.90 12.92 1.50
CA LEU A 55 19.59 13.50 1.80
C LEU A 55 18.69 12.44 2.42
N HIS A 56 18.27 12.68 3.65
CA HIS A 56 17.29 11.87 4.36
C HIS A 56 15.94 12.59 4.35
N THR A 57 14.91 11.92 3.84
CA THR A 57 13.55 12.47 3.83
C THR A 57 12.57 11.48 4.45
N THR A 58 11.60 12.00 5.20
CA THR A 58 10.45 11.25 5.71
C THR A 58 9.18 11.99 5.31
N ARG A 59 8.29 11.29 4.64
CA ARG A 59 6.99 11.81 4.18
C ARG A 59 5.87 10.92 4.67
N ILE A 60 4.68 11.49 4.77
CA ILE A 60 3.44 10.75 5.02
C ILE A 60 2.47 11.00 3.87
N HIS A 61 1.83 9.94 3.41
CA HIS A 61 0.84 9.98 2.36
C HIS A 61 -0.49 9.49 2.91
N LEU A 62 -1.54 10.29 2.73
CA LEU A 62 -2.91 9.86 2.98
C LEU A 62 -3.47 9.28 1.68
N LYS A 63 -3.86 8.00 1.69
CA LYS A 63 -4.42 7.30 0.54
C LYS A 63 -5.86 6.86 0.81
N LYS A 64 -6.70 6.82 -0.23
CA LYS A 64 -8.00 6.12 -0.16
C LYS A 64 -7.74 4.63 0.09
N SER A 65 -8.21 4.11 1.22
CA SER A 65 -8.11 2.70 1.62
C SER A 65 -8.81 1.81 0.62
N ARG A 66 -8.14 0.71 0.30
CA ARG A 66 -8.62 -0.34 -0.62
C ARG A 66 -8.79 -1.68 0.07
N LEU A 67 -8.93 -1.71 1.40
CA LEU A 67 -9.25 -2.94 2.10
C LEU A 67 -10.56 -3.52 1.53
N PRO A 68 -10.61 -4.83 1.20
CA PRO A 68 -11.83 -5.45 0.69
C PRO A 68 -12.96 -5.31 1.71
N LYS A 69 -14.18 -5.08 1.23
CA LYS A 69 -15.37 -4.95 2.10
C LYS A 69 -15.53 -6.14 3.05
N ALA A 70 -15.20 -7.35 2.59
CA ALA A 70 -15.21 -8.56 3.41
C ALA A 70 -14.22 -8.48 4.58
N VAL A 71 -13.03 -7.91 4.37
CA VAL A 71 -12.04 -7.71 5.43
C VAL A 71 -12.55 -6.68 6.43
N LEU A 72 -13.04 -5.52 5.97
CA LEU A 72 -13.60 -4.49 6.87
C LEU A 72 -14.72 -5.02 7.77
N LYS A 73 -15.63 -5.84 7.23
CA LYS A 73 -16.76 -6.42 8.00
C LYS A 73 -16.30 -7.39 9.11
N LEU A 74 -15.10 -7.95 9.00
CA LEU A 74 -14.55 -8.89 9.99
C LEU A 74 -13.72 -8.19 11.07
N LEU A 75 -13.44 -6.90 10.90
CA LEU A 75 -12.68 -6.12 11.88
C LEU A 75 -13.61 -5.63 12.98
N PRO A 76 -13.26 -5.86 14.26
CA PRO A 76 -13.99 -5.25 15.36
C PRO A 76 -13.84 -3.73 15.28
N THR A 77 -14.90 -3.01 15.68
CA THR A 77 -14.99 -1.54 15.64
C THR A 77 -13.85 -0.85 16.40
N SER A 78 -13.26 -1.54 17.38
CA SER A 78 -12.08 -1.11 18.13
C SER A 78 -10.79 -1.06 17.31
N VAL A 79 -10.66 -1.90 16.28
CA VAL A 79 -9.49 -1.91 15.37
C VAL A 79 -9.69 -0.96 14.19
N THR A 80 -10.94 -0.70 13.80
CA THR A 80 -11.27 0.33 12.82
C THR A 80 -11.37 1.72 13.44
N GLY A 81 -11.25 1.84 14.78
CA GLY A 81 -11.31 3.10 15.51
C GLY A 81 -12.65 3.83 15.39
N GLY A 82 -13.74 3.11 15.08
CA GLY A 82 -15.03 3.73 14.72
C GLY A 82 -15.01 4.54 13.43
N MET A 83 -13.86 4.62 12.74
CA MET A 83 -13.71 5.42 11.53
C MET A 83 -14.39 4.70 10.36
N THR A 84 -15.47 5.32 9.87
CA THR A 84 -16.12 4.95 8.60
C THR A 84 -15.25 5.29 7.39
N ASP A 85 -14.21 6.10 7.60
CA ASP A 85 -13.39 6.61 6.53
C ASP A 85 -12.36 5.61 6.02
N LYS A 86 -12.51 5.36 4.73
CA LYS A 86 -11.72 4.49 3.89
C LYS A 86 -10.40 5.18 3.59
N ALA A 87 -9.55 5.38 4.59
CA ALA A 87 -8.24 6.04 4.42
C ALA A 87 -7.09 5.20 5.01
N SER A 88 -5.93 5.25 4.36
CA SER A 88 -4.71 4.53 4.74
C SER A 88 -3.56 5.52 4.82
N TYR A 89 -2.83 5.51 5.92
CA TYR A 89 -1.64 6.34 6.11
C TYR A 89 -0.40 5.53 5.72
N ILE A 90 0.40 6.06 4.80
CA ILE A 90 1.65 5.44 4.36
C ILE A 90 2.81 6.33 4.79
N LEU A 91 3.74 5.78 5.56
CA LEU A 91 5.00 6.43 5.88
C LEU A 91 6.02 6.05 4.80
N GLU A 92 6.62 7.05 4.17
CA GLU A 92 7.71 6.90 3.22
C GLU A 92 9.00 7.48 3.83
N THR A 93 10.07 6.70 3.80
CA THR A 93 11.42 7.15 4.16
C THR A 93 12.34 6.94 2.97
N SER A 94 13.17 7.93 2.65
CA SER A 94 14.16 7.83 1.60
C SER A 94 15.53 8.35 2.02
N VAL A 95 16.56 7.73 1.44
CA VAL A 95 17.96 8.15 1.55
C VAL A 95 18.52 8.25 0.13
N ILE A 96 19.08 9.41 -0.19
CA ILE A 96 19.60 9.72 -1.52
C ILE A 96 21.07 10.09 -1.40
N ASP A 97 21.88 9.45 -2.24
CA ASP A 97 23.26 9.84 -2.47
C ASP A 97 23.41 10.31 -3.92
N MET A 98 23.49 11.64 -4.08
CA MET A 98 23.64 12.24 -5.41
C MET A 98 25.05 12.07 -6.00
N ARG A 99 26.05 11.76 -5.16
CA ARG A 99 27.44 11.58 -5.59
C ARG A 99 27.66 10.14 -6.07
N GLU A 100 27.19 9.17 -5.29
CA GLU A 100 27.26 7.76 -5.63
C GLU A 100 26.15 7.33 -6.62
N GLY A 101 25.11 8.15 -6.81
CA GLY A 101 24.08 7.92 -7.84
C GLY A 101 23.06 6.85 -7.47
N TRP A 102 22.64 6.80 -6.21
CA TRP A 102 21.61 5.87 -5.76
C TRP A 102 20.59 6.49 -4.80
N MET A 103 19.39 5.94 -4.79
CA MET A 103 18.34 6.27 -3.84
C MET A 103 17.68 5.00 -3.31
N ARG A 104 17.57 4.90 -1.99
CA ARG A 104 16.77 3.86 -1.32
C ARG A 104 15.53 4.49 -0.75
N SER A 105 14.37 3.86 -0.97
CA SER A 105 13.13 4.27 -0.34
C SER A 105 12.39 3.08 0.24
N GLU A 106 11.74 3.29 1.37
CA GLU A 106 10.81 2.35 1.98
C GLU A 106 9.47 3.05 2.22
N SER A 107 8.38 2.42 1.81
CA SER A 107 7.01 2.84 2.06
C SER A 107 6.27 1.75 2.84
N ARG A 108 5.62 2.12 3.94
CA ARG A 108 4.84 1.17 4.77
C ARG A 108 3.53 1.76 5.27
N ASN A 109 2.49 0.95 5.38
CA ASN A 109 1.24 1.40 6.00
C ASN A 109 1.36 1.50 7.54
N LEU A 110 0.82 2.57 8.11
CA LEU A 110 0.80 2.80 9.56
C LEU A 110 -0.44 2.20 10.22
N ASN A 111 -1.59 2.27 9.56
CA ASN A 111 -2.84 1.68 10.05
C ASN A 111 -3.08 0.30 9.44
N TYR A 112 -3.91 -0.52 10.12
CA TYR A 112 -4.27 -1.88 9.72
C TYR A 112 -3.12 -2.91 9.70
N THR A 113 -1.95 -2.60 10.27
CA THR A 113 -0.78 -3.50 10.33
C THR A 113 -1.05 -4.82 11.06
N GLY A 114 -1.99 -4.83 12.01
CA GLY A 114 -2.45 -6.04 12.69
C GLY A 114 -3.28 -6.99 11.81
N ILE A 115 -3.55 -6.62 10.56
CA ILE A 115 -4.33 -7.38 9.58
C ILE A 115 -3.46 -7.66 8.37
N LEU A 116 -2.97 -6.58 7.74
CA LEU A 116 -2.11 -6.61 6.58
C LEU A 116 -1.07 -5.49 6.72
N SER A 117 0.18 -5.89 6.84
CA SER A 117 1.34 -5.01 6.70
C SER A 117 1.86 -5.14 5.28
N VAL A 118 2.07 -4.02 4.62
CA VAL A 118 2.66 -3.91 3.29
C VAL A 118 3.87 -2.99 3.41
N VAL A 119 5.04 -3.49 3.00
CA VAL A 119 6.29 -2.74 2.95
C VAL A 119 6.79 -2.80 1.52
N GLU A 120 6.93 -1.65 0.88
CA GLU A 120 7.49 -1.51 -0.47
C GLU A 120 8.87 -0.85 -0.34
N GLN A 121 9.91 -1.57 -0.74
CA GLN A 121 11.29 -1.11 -0.76
C GLN A 121 11.71 -0.91 -2.21
N GLN A 122 12.33 0.22 -2.52
CA GLN A 122 12.82 0.53 -3.86
C GLN A 122 14.27 0.97 -3.80
N LEU A 123 15.06 0.48 -4.73
CA LEU A 123 16.45 0.88 -4.94
C LEU A 123 16.60 1.41 -6.36
N TYR A 124 16.92 2.70 -6.48
CA TYR A 124 17.23 3.36 -7.73
C TYR A 124 18.74 3.48 -7.88
N THR A 125 19.30 3.15 -9.04
CA THR A 125 20.74 3.24 -9.32
C THR A 125 21.02 3.73 -10.74
N THR A 126 22.15 4.44 -10.91
CA THR A 126 22.68 4.90 -12.21
C THR A 126 23.16 3.76 -13.12
N SER A 127 23.42 2.57 -12.58
CA SER A 127 23.77 1.36 -13.34
C SER A 127 23.12 0.11 -12.72
N PRO A 128 22.56 -0.81 -13.51
CA PRO A 128 22.30 -2.17 -13.06
C PRO A 128 23.64 -2.85 -12.70
N PRO A 129 23.68 -3.74 -11.69
CA PRO A 129 24.92 -4.36 -11.20
C PRO A 129 25.69 -5.19 -12.25
N GLU A 130 25.08 -5.56 -13.38
CA GLU A 130 25.71 -6.35 -14.46
C GLU A 130 26.59 -5.54 -15.43
N SER A 131 26.62 -4.21 -15.35
CA SER A 131 27.26 -3.36 -16.36
C SER A 131 28.51 -2.61 -15.86
N GLN A 132 29.36 -3.26 -15.05
CA GLN A 132 30.56 -2.64 -14.45
C GLN A 132 31.72 -2.34 -15.43
N GLY A 133 31.58 -2.60 -16.74
CA GLY A 133 32.68 -2.51 -17.71
C GLY A 133 32.55 -1.47 -18.82
N GLN A 134 31.40 -0.83 -18.98
CA GLN A 134 31.20 0.24 -19.97
C GLN A 134 30.76 1.48 -19.23
N ALA A 135 31.40 2.62 -19.49
CA ALA A 135 31.02 3.91 -18.92
C ALA A 135 29.50 4.08 -19.06
N ALA A 136 28.78 3.82 -17.98
CA ALA A 136 27.33 3.73 -17.99
C ALA A 136 26.81 5.06 -18.52
N ALA A 137 26.17 5.01 -19.68
CA ALA A 137 25.62 6.22 -20.27
C ALA A 137 24.76 6.89 -19.20
N THR A 138 25.09 8.14 -18.92
CA THR A 138 24.52 9.05 -17.90
C THR A 138 23.00 9.30 -18.08
N SER A 139 22.33 8.51 -18.92
CA SER A 139 21.03 8.75 -19.51
C SER A 139 19.93 7.82 -19.00
N SER A 140 20.23 6.79 -18.19
CA SER A 140 19.23 5.88 -17.66
C SER A 140 19.39 5.58 -16.17
N THR A 141 18.31 5.16 -15.53
CA THR A 141 18.27 4.83 -14.10
C THR A 141 17.49 3.53 -13.92
N GLY A 142 18.14 2.52 -13.35
CA GLY A 142 17.49 1.27 -12.95
C GLY A 142 16.69 1.45 -11.66
N VAL A 143 15.59 0.71 -11.52
CA VAL A 143 14.86 0.59 -10.26
C VAL A 143 14.55 -0.88 -9.97
N GLU A 144 14.98 -1.36 -8.80
CA GLU A 144 14.49 -2.60 -8.21
C GLU A 144 13.41 -2.24 -7.19
N THR A 145 12.26 -2.91 -7.25
CA THR A 145 11.16 -2.74 -6.29
C THR A 145 10.80 -4.08 -5.67
N ASN A 146 10.86 -4.15 -4.35
CA ASN A 146 10.50 -5.31 -3.53
C ASN A 146 9.28 -4.96 -2.67
N VAL A 147 8.20 -5.72 -2.80
CA VAL A 147 6.97 -5.54 -2.03
C VAL A 147 6.73 -6.76 -1.14
N ILE A 148 6.68 -6.52 0.16
CA ILE A 148 6.52 -7.53 1.20
C ILE A 148 5.14 -7.36 1.84
N PHE A 149 4.29 -8.37 1.69
CA PHE A 149 2.99 -8.47 2.31
C PHE A 149 3.07 -9.42 3.50
N ARG A 150 2.71 -8.95 4.69
CA ARG A 150 2.56 -9.78 5.89
C ARG A 150 1.12 -9.72 6.37
N SER A 151 0.42 -10.85 6.30
CA SER A 151 -0.95 -10.97 6.80
C SER A 151 -1.01 -11.79 8.07
N ARG A 152 -1.66 -11.22 9.09
CA ARG A 152 -2.00 -11.86 10.38
C ARG A 152 -3.49 -12.18 10.50
N LEU A 153 -4.25 -11.92 9.43
CA LEU A 153 -5.70 -12.11 9.45
C LEU A 153 -6.09 -13.59 9.59
N GLY A 154 -5.35 -14.50 8.95
CA GLY A 154 -5.59 -15.94 9.05
C GLY A 154 -5.44 -16.49 10.48
N GLU A 155 -4.39 -16.07 11.19
CA GLU A 155 -4.14 -16.41 12.60
C GLU A 155 -5.30 -15.93 13.48
N ARG A 156 -5.69 -14.67 13.35
CA ARG A 156 -6.82 -14.07 14.11
C ARG A 156 -8.17 -14.70 13.83
N ILE A 157 -8.39 -15.16 12.60
CA ILE A 157 -9.60 -15.86 12.21
C ILE A 157 -9.61 -17.25 12.86
N ARG A 158 -8.49 -17.99 12.81
CA ARG A 158 -8.34 -19.30 13.44
C ARG A 158 -8.55 -19.24 14.95
N GLU A 159 -7.92 -18.29 15.65
CA GLU A 159 -8.11 -18.09 17.09
C GLU A 159 -9.58 -17.84 17.48
N ARG A 160 -10.31 -17.07 16.66
CA ARG A 160 -11.75 -16.84 16.89
C ARG A 160 -12.57 -18.09 16.67
N PHE A 161 -12.22 -18.93 15.69
CA PHE A 161 -12.89 -20.20 15.47
C PHE A 161 -12.66 -21.18 16.61
N GLU A 162 -11.41 -21.33 17.06
CA GLU A 162 -11.08 -22.18 18.20
C GLU A 162 -11.87 -21.74 19.43
N LYS A 163 -11.86 -20.44 19.78
CA LYS A 163 -12.65 -19.90 20.90
C LYS A 163 -14.16 -20.13 20.73
N GLY A 164 -14.69 -20.00 19.52
CA GLY A 164 -16.10 -20.27 19.21
C GLY A 164 -16.47 -21.75 19.36
N GLN A 165 -15.60 -22.65 18.89
CA GLN A 165 -15.76 -24.10 19.06
C GLN A 165 -15.67 -24.50 20.53
N HIS A 166 -14.71 -23.96 21.29
CA HIS A 166 -14.63 -24.19 22.73
C HIS A 166 -15.88 -23.70 23.46
N ARG A 167 -16.40 -22.51 23.11
CA ARG A 167 -17.66 -22.00 23.68
C ARG A 167 -18.85 -22.89 23.33
N TYR A 168 -18.93 -23.38 22.09
CA TYR A 168 -19.98 -24.30 21.66
C TYR A 168 -19.89 -25.66 22.36
N GLN A 169 -18.68 -26.21 22.52
CA GLN A 169 -18.44 -27.46 23.26
C GLN A 169 -18.81 -27.32 24.74
N GLN A 170 -18.43 -26.21 25.38
CA GLN A 170 -18.86 -25.89 26.75
C GLN A 170 -20.37 -25.78 26.86
N PHE A 171 -21.03 -25.10 25.92
CA PHE A 171 -22.48 -24.97 25.89
C PHE A 171 -23.18 -26.33 25.72
N LYS A 172 -22.64 -27.21 24.85
CA LYS A 172 -23.15 -28.58 24.68
C LYS A 172 -22.98 -29.43 25.95
N GLN A 173 -21.84 -29.32 26.63
CA GLN A 173 -21.58 -30.04 27.88
C GLN A 173 -22.50 -29.56 29.01
N GLN A 174 -22.72 -28.26 29.13
CA GLN A 174 -23.68 -27.69 30.08
C GLN A 174 -25.13 -28.05 29.74
N ALA A 175 -25.50 -28.05 28.46
CA ALA A 175 -26.83 -28.47 28.02
C ALA A 175 -27.08 -29.98 28.26
N GLN A 176 -26.06 -30.82 28.16
CA GLN A 176 -26.15 -32.26 28.49
C GLN A 176 -26.30 -32.51 30.00
N GLN A 177 -25.79 -31.63 30.87
CA GLN A 177 -26.04 -31.70 32.32
C GLN A 177 -27.46 -31.26 32.70
N HIS A 178 -28.18 -30.56 31.81
CA HIS A 178 -29.56 -30.11 31.99
C HIS A 178 -30.62 -30.98 31.27
N VAL A 179 -30.29 -32.22 30.90
CA VAL A 179 -31.29 -33.19 30.43
C VAL A 179 -31.76 -34.08 31.58
N GLN A 180 -32.53 -33.46 32.47
CA GLN A 180 -33.74 -34.13 32.96
C GLN A 180 -34.89 -33.12 32.88
N GLN A 181 -35.81 -33.45 31.97
CA GLN A 181 -37.18 -32.98 31.84
C GLN A 181 -37.47 -31.87 30.83
N SER A 182 -38.34 -32.26 29.89
CA SER A 182 -39.21 -31.45 29.03
C SER A 182 -38.66 -31.04 27.66
N ALA A 183 -38.95 -31.91 26.69
CA ALA A 183 -39.00 -31.57 25.27
C ALA A 183 -40.27 -30.75 24.99
N VAL A 184 -40.14 -29.43 24.79
CA VAL A 184 -41.10 -28.60 24.04
C VAL A 184 -40.35 -27.42 23.43
N ASP A 185 -40.49 -27.28 22.11
CA ASP A 185 -40.34 -26.09 21.26
C ASP A 185 -39.21 -25.08 21.52
N ASP A 186 -38.21 -25.05 20.61
CA ASP A 186 -37.65 -23.79 20.13
C ASP A 186 -36.82 -23.98 18.84
N ALA A 187 -37.53 -24.17 17.73
CA ALA A 187 -36.97 -24.24 16.40
C ALA A 187 -36.80 -22.85 15.76
N HIS A 188 -36.10 -21.90 16.41
CA HIS A 188 -35.77 -20.61 15.76
C HIS A 188 -34.36 -20.05 15.99
N SER A 189 -33.44 -20.76 16.66
CA SER A 189 -32.05 -20.28 16.85
C SER A 189 -30.97 -21.02 16.05
N GLY A 190 -31.37 -21.99 15.19
CA GLY A 190 -30.45 -23.01 14.64
C GLY A 190 -29.90 -22.81 13.22
N TRP A 191 -30.22 -21.73 12.49
CA TRP A 191 -29.69 -21.56 11.12
C TRP A 191 -28.23 -21.04 11.09
N PHE A 192 -27.80 -20.28 12.09
CA PHE A 192 -26.48 -19.61 12.06
C PHE A 192 -25.34 -20.39 12.73
N SER A 193 -25.57 -21.60 13.27
CA SER A 193 -24.60 -22.34 14.09
C SER A 193 -23.93 -23.54 13.40
N THR A 194 -24.01 -23.68 12.08
CA THR A 194 -23.41 -24.83 11.38
C THR A 194 -21.99 -24.51 10.87
N GLY A 195 -21.05 -25.42 11.15
CA GLY A 195 -19.60 -25.29 10.87
C GLY A 195 -19.17 -25.24 9.39
N TRP A 196 -20.10 -25.37 8.44
CA TRP A 196 -19.87 -25.21 7.00
C TRP A 196 -19.79 -23.74 6.53
N VAL A 197 -20.51 -22.79 7.14
CA VAL A 197 -20.51 -21.37 6.73
C VAL A 197 -19.20 -20.69 7.15
N SER A 198 -18.58 -21.17 8.23
CA SER A 198 -17.35 -20.62 8.81
C SER A 198 -16.07 -20.96 8.04
N ASP A 199 -15.93 -22.20 7.57
CA ASP A 199 -14.72 -22.66 6.87
C ASP A 199 -14.58 -22.02 5.46
N LEU A 200 -15.72 -21.71 4.84
CA LEU A 200 -15.78 -20.91 3.60
C LEU A 200 -15.30 -19.46 3.81
N GLY A 201 -15.54 -18.89 4.99
CA GLY A 201 -15.12 -17.52 5.33
C GLY A 201 -13.60 -17.39 5.49
N ALA A 202 -12.94 -18.34 6.15
CA ALA A 202 -11.49 -18.33 6.33
C ALA A 202 -10.75 -18.46 4.99
N LYS A 203 -11.15 -19.45 4.18
CA LYS A 203 -10.58 -19.73 2.85
C LYS A 203 -10.84 -18.57 1.88
N GLY A 204 -12.01 -17.93 1.94
CA GLY A 204 -12.34 -16.76 1.11
C GLY A 204 -11.51 -15.52 1.46
N VAL A 205 -11.21 -15.31 2.74
CA VAL A 205 -10.36 -14.20 3.21
C VAL A 205 -8.90 -14.42 2.84
N GLN A 206 -8.38 -15.64 3.00
CA GLN A 206 -7.04 -15.99 2.55
C GLN A 206 -6.89 -15.78 1.04
N ARG A 207 -7.82 -16.32 0.22
CA ARG A 207 -7.85 -16.07 -1.24
C ARG A 207 -7.92 -14.58 -1.58
N SER A 208 -8.67 -13.80 -0.81
CA SER A 208 -8.75 -12.35 -1.04
C SER A 208 -7.41 -11.65 -0.79
N ILE A 209 -6.65 -12.07 0.22
CA ILE A 209 -5.31 -11.56 0.50
C ILE A 209 -4.32 -12.01 -0.58
N GLU A 210 -4.38 -13.27 -0.99
CA GLU A 210 -3.54 -13.81 -2.07
C GLU A 210 -3.81 -13.07 -3.38
N MET A 211 -5.09 -12.86 -3.75
CA MET A 211 -5.47 -12.04 -4.92
C MET A 211 -5.04 -10.57 -4.80
N MET A 212 -5.04 -10.00 -3.59
CA MET A 212 -4.49 -8.65 -3.39
C MET A 212 -2.98 -8.63 -3.59
N ALA A 213 -2.28 -9.65 -3.10
CA ALA A 213 -0.83 -9.74 -3.17
C ALA A 213 -0.31 -10.07 -4.58
N SER A 214 -1.06 -10.81 -5.40
CA SER A 214 -0.66 -11.16 -6.77
C SER A 214 -1.09 -10.11 -7.79
N THR A 215 -2.36 -10.11 -8.21
CA THR A 215 -2.85 -9.31 -9.35
C THR A 215 -2.91 -7.82 -9.04
N LYS A 216 -3.42 -7.43 -7.86
CA LYS A 216 -3.56 -6.00 -7.53
C LYS A 216 -2.23 -5.32 -7.25
N THR A 217 -1.25 -6.04 -6.71
CA THR A 217 0.12 -5.53 -6.55
C THR A 217 0.73 -5.21 -7.90
N GLN A 218 0.63 -6.14 -8.85
CA GLN A 218 1.17 -5.96 -10.20
C GLN A 218 0.52 -4.75 -10.90
N ASP A 219 -0.80 -4.59 -10.80
CA ASP A 219 -1.51 -3.42 -11.31
C ASP A 219 -1.06 -2.11 -10.63
N GLN A 220 -0.80 -2.15 -9.32
CA GLN A 220 -0.33 -0.98 -8.56
C GLN A 220 1.08 -0.59 -8.98
N LEU A 221 1.98 -1.55 -9.14
CA LEU A 221 3.35 -1.32 -9.62
C LEU A 221 3.33 -0.74 -11.03
N GLY A 222 2.47 -1.26 -11.92
CA GLY A 222 2.25 -0.71 -13.25
C GLY A 222 1.77 0.75 -13.22
N LYS A 223 0.81 1.09 -12.35
CA LYS A 223 0.33 2.48 -12.17
C LYS A 223 1.41 3.41 -11.61
N SER A 224 2.21 2.92 -10.66
CA SER A 224 3.33 3.70 -10.10
C SER A 224 4.33 4.06 -11.20
N ARG A 225 4.67 3.08 -12.03
CA ARG A 225 5.55 3.24 -13.18
C ARG A 225 5.03 4.22 -14.22
N GLU A 226 3.78 4.08 -14.67
CA GLU A 226 3.24 5.03 -15.66
C GLU A 226 3.08 6.43 -15.09
N GLY A 227 2.77 6.55 -13.79
CA GLY A 227 2.81 7.83 -13.10
C GLY A 227 4.18 8.49 -13.15
N MET A 228 5.23 7.73 -12.83
CA MET A 228 6.63 8.19 -12.91
C MET A 228 7.00 8.61 -14.34
N ARG A 229 6.69 7.78 -15.35
CA ARG A 229 6.97 8.13 -16.76
C ARG A 229 6.26 9.40 -17.20
N MET A 230 5.02 9.61 -16.77
CA MET A 230 4.29 10.83 -17.08
C MET A 230 4.96 12.09 -16.50
N ILE A 231 5.46 12.01 -15.26
CA ILE A 231 6.16 13.15 -14.63
C ILE A 231 7.50 13.40 -15.32
N LEU A 232 8.24 12.35 -15.63
CA LEU A 232 9.50 12.42 -16.35
C LEU A 232 9.33 13.07 -17.72
N GLU A 233 8.27 12.70 -18.44
CA GLU A 233 7.95 13.28 -19.74
C GLU A 233 7.55 14.77 -19.61
N ARG A 234 6.78 15.15 -18.59
CA ARG A 234 6.46 16.55 -18.33
C ARG A 234 7.70 17.37 -17.96
N LEU A 235 8.62 16.82 -17.16
CA LEU A 235 9.90 17.45 -16.85
C LEU A 235 10.75 17.63 -18.10
N ARG A 236 10.74 16.65 -19.02
CA ARG A 236 11.44 16.73 -20.32
C ARG A 236 10.89 17.83 -21.21
N GLN A 237 9.56 18.00 -21.25
CA GLN A 237 8.90 18.95 -22.13
C GLN A 237 8.87 20.39 -21.60
N THR A 238 8.58 20.56 -20.31
CA THR A 238 8.26 21.87 -19.70
C THR A 238 9.28 22.34 -18.67
N GLY A 239 10.26 21.49 -18.36
CA GLY A 239 11.21 21.72 -17.28
C GLY A 239 10.56 21.74 -15.90
N ILE A 240 11.38 22.05 -14.89
CA ILE A 240 10.90 22.10 -13.50
C ILE A 240 9.89 23.23 -13.28
N MET A 241 10.10 24.38 -13.90
CA MET A 241 9.22 25.55 -13.74
C MET A 241 7.82 25.28 -14.29
N GLY A 242 7.70 24.61 -15.44
CA GLY A 242 6.39 24.21 -15.97
C GLY A 242 5.65 23.24 -15.07
N VAL A 243 6.35 22.27 -14.47
CA VAL A 243 5.75 21.33 -13.51
C VAL A 243 5.29 22.03 -12.23
N LEU A 244 6.10 22.96 -11.70
CA LEU A 244 5.74 23.73 -10.50
C LEU A 244 4.57 24.69 -10.76
N GLU A 245 4.51 25.30 -11.95
CA GLU A 245 3.39 26.14 -12.34
C GLU A 245 2.09 25.34 -12.50
N LEU A 246 2.15 24.15 -13.11
CA LEU A 246 0.99 23.25 -13.18
C LEU A 246 0.50 22.86 -11.78
N ARG A 247 1.43 22.58 -10.85
CA ARG A 247 1.10 22.30 -9.45
C ARG A 247 0.42 23.51 -8.80
N ARG A 248 0.94 24.73 -9.00
CA ARG A 248 0.37 25.97 -8.46
C ARG A 248 -1.06 26.16 -8.96
N ARG A 249 -1.28 26.06 -10.27
CA ARG A 249 -2.62 26.20 -10.87
C ARG A 249 -3.60 25.13 -10.38
N ALA A 250 -3.13 23.90 -10.18
CA ALA A 250 -3.94 22.82 -9.61
C ALA A 250 -4.38 23.10 -8.16
N MET A 251 -3.51 23.72 -7.35
CA MET A 251 -3.86 24.15 -5.99
C MET A 251 -4.87 25.31 -5.99
N GLU A 252 -4.78 26.22 -6.95
CA GLU A 252 -5.66 27.39 -7.07
C GLU A 252 -7.04 27.06 -7.66
N GLY A 253 -7.30 25.81 -8.10
CA GLY A 253 -8.55 25.42 -8.76
C GLY A 253 -8.72 26.00 -10.18
N ASN A 254 -7.71 26.69 -10.70
CA ASN A 254 -7.77 27.46 -11.94
C ASN A 254 -7.67 26.62 -13.23
N LEU A 255 -7.58 25.29 -13.14
CA LEU A 255 -7.44 24.41 -14.33
C LEU A 255 -8.77 23.88 -14.86
N GLU A 256 -9.85 23.85 -14.07
CA GLU A 256 -11.16 23.42 -14.59
C GLU A 256 -11.83 24.49 -15.48
N ALA A 257 -11.27 25.71 -15.54
CA ALA A 257 -11.85 26.83 -16.26
C ALA A 257 -11.56 26.87 -17.79
N TYR A 258 -10.72 25.98 -18.34
CA TYR A 258 -10.26 26.08 -19.73
C TYR A 258 -10.27 24.79 -20.56
N GLU A 259 -10.78 23.66 -20.05
CA GLU A 259 -10.95 22.41 -20.86
C GLU A 259 -12.34 22.27 -21.50
N ILE A 260 -13.10 23.36 -21.65
CA ILE A 260 -14.27 23.42 -22.53
C ILE A 260 -14.08 24.57 -23.51
N GLN A 261 -13.40 24.29 -24.62
CA GLN A 261 -13.60 24.94 -25.92
C GLN A 261 -13.04 24.05 -27.03
#